data_AF-A0A063BMM2-F1
#
_entry.id   AF-A0A063BMM2-F1
#
_cell.length_a   1.000
_cell.length_b   1.000
_cell.length_c   1.000
_cell.angle_alpha   90.00
_cell.angle_beta   90.00
_cell.angle_gamma   90.00
#
_symmetry.space_group_name_H-M   'P 1'
#
loop_
_entity.id
_entity.type
_entity.pdbx_description
1 polymer ?
#
loop_
_entity_poly.entity_id
_entity_poly.type
_entity_poly.pdbx_seq_one_letter_code
_entity_poly.pdbx_strand_id
1 'polypeptide(L)'
;MQIPPFQPGAGVSPGARPDGDAPAIVALGIGNVLWADEGFGVRCIEALQQRYEFAPDVMLMDGGTQGLYLIQYVQAADCLLIFDAVDYGLAPGELKVVEDDEVPKFLGVRKLSLHQTGFQEVLMLAQLTGKYPRRVVLIGCQPEEIEDYGGSLRPVVKAALERALEHGIAYLASWGGAPVARRTALSADDAVTLPHLALGRYESERPSEDDACRIGDERVLVRARHEEPPSCA
;
A
#
# COMPACT_ATOMS: atom_id res chain seq x y z
N MET A 1 -13.22 32.27 3.70
CA MET A 1 -12.15 31.35 4.12
C MET A 1 -11.90 30.44 2.93
N GLN A 2 -10.83 30.68 2.17
CA GLN A 2 -10.56 29.98 0.92
C GLN A 2 -9.86 28.68 1.27
N ILE A 3 -10.53 27.55 1.06
CA ILE A 3 -9.91 26.23 1.24
C ILE A 3 -8.81 26.15 0.17
N PRO A 4 -7.52 26.05 0.55
CA PRO A 4 -6.45 25.93 -0.42
C PRO A 4 -6.66 24.64 -1.24
N PRO A 5 -6.32 24.64 -2.54
CA PRO A 5 -6.37 23.41 -3.34
C PRO A 5 -5.52 22.33 -2.68
N PHE A 6 -6.07 21.13 -2.56
CA PHE A 6 -5.35 19.95 -2.11
C PHE A 6 -4.12 19.76 -3.01
N GLN A 7 -2.93 19.97 -2.45
CA GLN A 7 -1.69 19.55 -3.09
C GLN A 7 -1.43 18.12 -2.62
N PRO A 8 -1.39 17.12 -3.52
CA PRO A 8 -0.97 15.78 -3.17
C PRO A 8 0.41 15.89 -2.50
N GLY A 9 0.57 15.33 -1.30
CA GLY A 9 1.88 15.30 -0.63
C GLY A 9 2.92 14.75 -1.61
N ALA A 10 4.05 15.46 -1.73
CA ALA A 10 5.15 15.29 -2.70
C ALA A 10 5.14 13.95 -3.48
N GLY A 11 4.16 13.78 -4.37
CA GLY A 11 4.13 12.71 -5.34
C GLY A 11 5.14 13.14 -6.37
N VAL A 12 6.30 12.50 -6.37
CA VAL A 12 7.26 12.66 -7.46
C VAL A 12 6.51 12.28 -8.73
N SER A 13 6.06 13.28 -9.50
CA SER A 13 5.54 13.06 -10.86
C SER A 13 6.52 12.13 -11.57
N PRO A 14 6.07 11.15 -12.38
CA PRO A 14 7.01 10.31 -13.12
C PRO A 14 7.97 11.26 -13.84
N GLY A 15 9.25 11.24 -13.43
CA GLY A 15 10.26 12.07 -14.05
C GLY A 15 10.29 11.77 -15.55
N ALA A 16 10.83 12.70 -16.34
CA ALA A 16 11.18 12.37 -17.71
C ALA A 16 11.99 11.06 -17.69
N ARG A 17 11.64 10.13 -18.60
CA ARG A 17 12.29 8.83 -18.73
C ARG A 17 13.81 9.04 -18.66
N PRO A 18 14.55 8.33 -17.79
CA PRO A 18 15.97 8.57 -17.64
C PRO A 18 16.68 8.46 -18.99
N ASP A 19 17.61 9.38 -19.26
CA ASP A 19 18.46 9.32 -20.45
C ASP A 19 19.43 8.13 -20.28
N GLY A 20 19.02 6.95 -20.75
CA GLY A 20 19.79 5.70 -20.64
C GLY A 20 18.99 4.46 -21.07
N ASP A 21 19.69 3.33 -21.18
CA ASP A 21 19.11 2.00 -21.51
C ASP A 21 18.60 1.25 -20.26
N ALA A 22 18.66 1.88 -19.08
CA ALA A 22 18.22 1.29 -17.82
C ALA A 22 16.68 1.30 -17.71
N PRO A 23 16.06 0.21 -17.24
CA PRO A 23 14.61 0.13 -17.12
C PRO A 23 14.08 1.05 -16.01
N ALA A 24 12.98 1.75 -16.26
CA ALA A 24 12.28 2.48 -15.21
C ALA A 24 11.59 1.50 -14.25
N ILE A 25 11.93 1.55 -12.96
CA ILE A 25 11.42 0.63 -11.94
C ILE A 25 10.51 1.38 -10.98
N VAL A 26 9.30 0.86 -10.73
CA VAL A 26 8.38 1.41 -9.73
C VAL A 26 8.07 0.33 -8.70
N ALA A 27 8.28 0.61 -7.42
CA ALA A 27 7.82 -0.20 -6.31
C ALA A 27 6.67 0.52 -5.59
N LEU A 28 5.52 -0.14 -5.52
CA LEU A 28 4.25 0.44 -5.11
C LEU A 28 3.68 -0.32 -3.92
N GLY A 29 3.33 0.43 -2.88
CA GLY A 29 2.64 -0.09 -1.69
C GLY A 29 1.16 0.24 -1.79
N ILE A 30 0.32 -0.78 -1.93
CA ILE A 30 -1.12 -0.63 -1.91
C ILE A 30 -1.63 -0.97 -0.52
N GLY A 31 -2.65 -0.24 -0.06
CA GLY A 31 -3.29 -0.54 1.20
C GLY A 31 -3.74 0.68 1.98
N ASN A 32 -4.37 0.43 3.12
CA ASN A 32 -4.84 1.46 4.03
C ASN A 32 -4.22 1.27 5.41
N VAL A 33 -3.27 2.14 5.75
CA VAL A 33 -2.56 2.11 7.04
C VAL A 33 -3.46 2.31 8.26
N LEU A 34 -4.71 2.72 8.07
CA LEU A 34 -5.67 2.91 9.14
C LEU A 34 -6.47 1.63 9.47
N TRP A 35 -6.33 0.56 8.67
CA TRP A 35 -7.13 -0.66 8.80
C TRP A 35 -6.23 -1.89 9.03
N ALA A 36 -5.50 -1.88 10.15
CA ALA A 36 -4.65 -2.98 10.59
C ALA A 36 -3.77 -3.57 9.47
N ASP A 37 -3.98 -4.85 9.11
CA ASP A 37 -3.14 -5.55 8.13
C ASP A 37 -3.33 -5.04 6.70
N GLU A 38 -4.41 -4.31 6.40
CA GLU A 38 -4.59 -3.62 5.11
C GLU A 38 -3.45 -2.63 4.84
N GLY A 39 -2.75 -2.15 5.88
CA GLY A 39 -1.58 -1.29 5.74
C GLY A 39 -0.32 -1.97 5.20
N PHE A 40 -0.30 -3.30 5.08
CA PHE A 40 0.91 -4.08 4.81
C PHE A 40 1.75 -3.55 3.65
N GLY A 41 1.13 -3.26 2.50
CA GLY A 41 1.86 -2.83 1.30
C GLY A 41 2.56 -1.50 1.49
N VAL A 42 1.86 -0.52 2.07
CA VAL A 42 2.42 0.79 2.41
C VAL A 42 3.57 0.65 3.42
N ARG A 43 3.43 -0.22 4.43
CA ARG A 43 4.49 -0.48 5.42
C ARG A 43 5.72 -1.13 4.80
N CYS A 44 5.57 -1.96 3.77
CA CYS A 44 6.70 -2.51 3.02
C CYS A 44 7.49 -1.41 2.31
N ILE A 45 6.80 -0.49 1.62
CA ILE A 45 7.46 0.63 0.93
C ILE A 45 8.14 1.59 1.92
N GLU A 46 7.47 1.92 3.02
CA GLU A 46 8.04 2.71 4.09
C GLU A 46 9.34 2.07 4.61
N ALA A 47 9.33 0.77 4.86
CA ALA A 47 10.51 0.05 5.34
C ALA A 47 11.62 -0.04 4.30
N LEU A 48 11.31 -0.26 3.01
CA LEU A 48 12.30 -0.21 1.93
C LEU A 48 12.98 1.15 1.88
N GLN A 49 12.20 2.24 1.94
CA GLN A 49 12.74 3.59 1.88
C GLN A 49 13.62 3.92 3.08
N GLN A 50 13.19 3.54 4.28
CA GLN A 50 13.94 3.78 5.52
C GLN A 50 15.26 3.00 5.58
N ARG A 51 15.29 1.78 5.02
CA ARG A 51 16.41 0.85 5.20
C ARG A 51 17.36 0.78 4.01
N TYR A 52 16.92 1.21 2.83
CA TYR A 52 17.70 1.08 1.60
C TYR A 52 17.73 2.36 0.76
N GLU A 53 18.80 2.48 -0.01
CA GLU A 53 18.95 3.39 -1.13
C GLU A 53 19.00 2.56 -2.42
N PHE A 54 18.53 3.13 -3.52
CA PHE A 54 18.40 2.45 -4.81
C PHE A 54 19.00 3.31 -5.92
N ALA A 55 19.19 2.69 -7.08
CA ALA A 55 19.54 3.42 -8.30
C ALA A 55 18.51 4.54 -8.59
N PRO A 56 18.92 5.62 -9.27
CA PRO A 56 18.04 6.76 -9.57
C PRO A 56 16.75 6.40 -10.33
N ASP A 57 16.79 5.31 -11.08
CA ASP A 57 15.67 4.83 -11.92
C ASP A 57 14.63 4.01 -11.12
N VAL A 58 14.84 3.83 -9.82
CA VAL A 58 13.90 3.17 -8.91
C VAL A 58 13.07 4.22 -8.17
N MET A 59 11.77 4.20 -8.39
CA MET A 59 10.79 4.99 -7.67
C MET A 59 10.07 4.13 -6.64
N LEU A 60 10.16 4.50 -5.36
CA LEU A 60 9.34 3.94 -4.30
C LEU A 60 8.12 4.84 -4.08
N MET A 61 6.92 4.26 -3.99
CA MET A 61 5.68 5.02 -3.89
C MET A 61 4.70 4.41 -2.89
N ASP A 62 4.20 5.24 -1.98
CA ASP A 62 2.96 4.96 -1.26
C ASP A 62 1.78 5.18 -2.22
N GLY A 63 1.20 4.08 -2.68
CA GLY A 63 0.02 4.09 -3.54
C GLY A 63 -1.29 4.20 -2.74
N GLY A 64 -1.24 3.94 -1.44
CA GLY A 64 -2.37 3.91 -0.53
C GLY A 64 -3.61 3.29 -1.16
N THR A 65 -4.69 4.07 -1.18
CA THR A 65 -5.97 3.70 -1.78
C THR A 65 -6.30 4.50 -3.05
N GLN A 66 -5.29 4.96 -3.80
CA GLN A 66 -5.48 5.97 -4.86
C GLN A 66 -6.10 5.45 -6.17
N GLY A 67 -6.19 4.13 -6.40
CA GLY A 67 -6.85 3.57 -7.57
C GLY A 67 -6.37 4.16 -8.89
N LEU A 68 -7.28 4.66 -9.73
CA LEU A 68 -7.00 5.20 -11.08
C LEU A 68 -5.96 6.33 -11.12
N TYR A 69 -5.74 7.07 -10.02
CA TYR A 69 -4.67 8.08 -9.95
C TYR A 69 -3.26 7.47 -10.03
N LEU A 70 -3.12 6.14 -9.99
CA LEU A 70 -1.84 5.46 -10.10
C LEU A 70 -1.46 5.12 -11.56
N ILE A 71 -2.36 5.34 -12.53
CA ILE A 71 -2.17 4.90 -13.92
C ILE A 71 -0.92 5.45 -14.56
N GLN A 72 -0.58 6.73 -14.34
CA GLN A 72 0.61 7.32 -14.94
C GLN A 72 1.92 6.70 -14.43
N TYR A 73 1.95 6.22 -13.19
CA TYR A 73 3.13 5.54 -12.63
C TYR A 73 3.25 4.14 -13.18
N VAL A 74 2.13 3.41 -13.25
CA VAL A 74 2.08 2.07 -13.86
C VAL A 74 2.49 2.14 -15.34
N GLN A 75 1.98 3.09 -16.11
CA GLN A 75 2.34 3.23 -17.53
C GLN A 75 3.76 3.73 -17.78
N ALA A 76 4.38 4.37 -16.79
CA ALA A 76 5.76 4.84 -16.89
C ALA A 76 6.79 3.75 -16.51
N ALA A 77 6.35 2.71 -15.80
CA ALA A 77 7.22 1.62 -15.35
C ALA A 77 7.52 0.63 -16.49
N ASP A 78 8.80 0.29 -16.65
CA ASP A 78 9.21 -0.90 -17.39
C ASP A 78 9.09 -2.15 -16.50
N CYS A 79 9.41 -2.01 -15.20
CA CYS A 79 9.25 -3.03 -14.18
C CYS A 79 8.43 -2.49 -12.98
N LEU A 80 7.38 -3.21 -12.60
CA LEU A 80 6.48 -2.83 -11.51
C LEU A 80 6.50 -3.88 -10.39
N LEU A 81 6.89 -3.48 -9.18
CA LEU A 81 6.78 -4.28 -7.97
C LEU A 81 5.62 -3.74 -7.12
N ILE A 82 4.73 -4.63 -6.67
CA ILE A 82 3.55 -4.29 -5.87
C ILE A 82 3.62 -5.06 -4.56
N PHE A 83 3.37 -4.36 -3.45
CA PHE A 83 3.07 -4.97 -2.16
C PHE A 83 1.62 -4.70 -1.79
N ASP A 84 0.90 -5.72 -1.31
CA ASP A 84 -0.50 -5.60 -0.92
C ASP A 84 -0.88 -6.66 0.14
N ALA A 85 -1.92 -6.40 0.93
CA ALA A 85 -2.56 -7.41 1.77
C ALA A 85 -3.69 -8.08 0.98
N VAL A 86 -3.56 -9.37 0.68
CA VAL A 86 -4.49 -10.07 -0.22
C VAL A 86 -5.01 -11.33 0.47
N ASP A 87 -6.33 -11.52 0.48
CA ASP A 87 -6.93 -12.76 0.98
C ASP A 87 -6.83 -13.87 -0.06
N TYR A 88 -5.87 -14.76 0.17
CA TYR A 88 -5.64 -15.95 -0.60
C TYR A 88 -6.36 -17.19 -0.01
N GLY A 89 -7.03 -17.06 1.14
CA GLY A 89 -7.51 -18.18 1.94
C GLY A 89 -6.38 -19.03 2.52
N LEU A 90 -5.21 -18.44 2.74
CA LEU A 90 -4.01 -19.06 3.32
C LEU A 90 -3.94 -18.82 4.84
N ALA A 91 -2.89 -19.32 5.50
CA ALA A 91 -2.65 -18.98 6.90
C ALA A 91 -2.17 -17.51 7.03
N PRO A 92 -2.57 -16.78 8.08
CA PRO A 92 -2.13 -15.40 8.28
C PRO A 92 -0.61 -15.23 8.26
N GLY A 93 -0.13 -14.18 7.59
CA GLY A 93 1.29 -13.92 7.38
C GLY A 93 1.96 -14.79 6.32
N GLU A 94 1.24 -15.72 5.67
CA GLU A 94 1.78 -16.39 4.48
C GLU A 94 1.92 -15.40 3.32
N LEU A 95 3.06 -15.46 2.65
CA LEU A 95 3.34 -14.64 1.48
C LEU A 95 3.07 -15.43 0.22
N LYS A 96 2.53 -14.75 -0.79
CA LYS A 96 2.41 -15.26 -2.14
C LYS A 96 3.02 -14.27 -3.12
N VAL A 97 3.95 -14.77 -3.93
CA VAL A 97 4.55 -14.01 -5.01
C VAL A 97 3.88 -14.43 -6.32
N VAL A 98 3.44 -13.45 -7.09
CA VAL A 98 2.74 -13.62 -8.37
C VAL A 98 3.44 -12.75 -9.41
N GLU A 99 3.65 -13.28 -10.61
CA GLU A 99 4.40 -12.61 -11.67
C GLU A 99 3.56 -12.42 -12.94
N ASP A 100 3.82 -11.31 -13.63
CA ASP A 100 3.34 -10.96 -14.96
C ASP A 100 1.83 -11.20 -15.18
N ASP A 101 1.45 -12.04 -16.14
CA ASP A 101 0.07 -12.25 -16.58
C ASP A 101 -0.86 -12.86 -15.49
N GLU A 102 -0.28 -13.39 -14.42
CA GLU A 102 -1.05 -13.90 -13.29
C GLU A 102 -1.46 -12.76 -12.33
N VAL A 103 -0.73 -11.64 -12.28
CA VAL A 103 -0.97 -10.55 -11.31
C VAL A 103 -2.39 -9.99 -11.40
N PRO A 104 -2.95 -9.65 -12.57
CA PRO A 104 -4.31 -9.11 -12.66
C PRO A 104 -5.38 -10.08 -12.16
N LYS A 105 -5.11 -11.40 -12.23
CA LYS A 105 -6.04 -12.43 -11.75
C LYS A 105 -6.09 -12.40 -10.23
N PHE A 106 -4.94 -12.31 -9.57
CA PHE A 106 -4.84 -12.42 -8.12
C PHE A 106 -5.34 -11.20 -7.34
N LEU A 107 -5.27 -10.00 -7.91
CA LEU A 107 -5.90 -8.80 -7.32
C LEU A 107 -7.44 -8.84 -7.32
N GLY A 108 -8.04 -9.76 -8.10
CA GLY A 108 -9.49 -9.95 -8.18
C GLY A 108 -10.03 -11.20 -7.45
N VAL A 109 -9.16 -12.08 -6.92
CA VAL A 109 -9.56 -13.43 -6.47
C VAL A 109 -10.52 -13.40 -5.28
N ARG A 110 -10.38 -12.48 -4.34
CA ARG A 110 -11.35 -12.20 -3.26
C ARG A 110 -11.14 -10.76 -2.81
N LYS A 111 -11.99 -9.86 -3.31
CA LYS A 111 -11.88 -8.42 -3.05
C LYS A 111 -12.08 -8.16 -1.56
N LEU A 112 -11.00 -7.83 -0.84
CA LEU A 112 -11.09 -7.42 0.55
C LEU A 112 -11.55 -5.97 0.68
N SER A 113 -11.25 -5.14 -0.32
CA SER A 113 -11.47 -3.71 -0.25
C SER A 113 -11.85 -3.09 -1.60
N LEU A 114 -12.40 -1.87 -1.55
CA LEU A 114 -12.68 -1.07 -2.75
C LEU A 114 -11.39 -0.66 -3.49
N HIS A 115 -10.30 -0.41 -2.76
CA HIS A 115 -9.07 0.07 -3.37
C HIS A 115 -8.35 -1.01 -4.20
N GLN A 116 -8.49 -2.30 -3.84
CA GLN A 116 -8.01 -3.42 -4.66
C GLN A 116 -8.74 -3.52 -5.99
N THR A 117 -10.06 -3.26 -5.98
CA THR A 117 -10.83 -3.12 -7.24
C THR A 117 -10.29 -1.98 -8.09
N GLY A 118 -10.03 -0.83 -7.46
CA GLY A 118 -9.47 0.33 -8.16
C GLY A 118 -8.09 0.07 -8.76
N PHE A 119 -7.23 -0.72 -8.11
CA PHE A 119 -5.91 -1.03 -8.65
C PHE A 119 -5.95 -2.10 -9.76
N GLN A 120 -6.86 -3.07 -9.69
CA GLN A 120 -7.10 -3.99 -10.82
C GLN A 120 -7.52 -3.23 -12.08
N GLU A 121 -8.38 -2.21 -11.95
CA GLU A 121 -8.79 -1.35 -13.07
C GLU A 121 -7.61 -0.59 -13.68
N VAL A 122 -6.65 -0.13 -12.86
CA VAL A 122 -5.41 0.50 -13.33
C VAL A 122 -4.61 -0.44 -14.23
N LEU A 123 -4.40 -1.68 -13.80
CA LEU A 123 -3.67 -2.68 -14.57
C LEU A 123 -4.38 -3.00 -15.89
N MET A 124 -5.71 -3.17 -15.86
CA MET A 124 -6.52 -3.39 -17.06
C MET A 124 -6.44 -2.21 -18.04
N LEU A 125 -6.47 -0.98 -17.54
CA LEU A 125 -6.35 0.22 -18.38
C LEU A 125 -4.95 0.32 -19.01
N ALA A 126 -3.89 -0.01 -18.26
CA ALA A 126 -2.54 -0.08 -18.81
C ALA A 126 -2.42 -1.14 -19.93
N GLN A 127 -3.05 -2.30 -19.78
CA GLN A 127 -3.15 -3.31 -20.85
C GLN A 127 -3.93 -2.77 -22.07
N LEU A 128 -5.13 -2.20 -21.84
CA LEU A 128 -5.99 -1.67 -22.91
C LEU A 128 -5.32 -0.56 -23.72
N THR A 129 -4.49 0.26 -23.07
CA THR A 129 -3.76 1.37 -23.71
C THR A 129 -2.40 0.95 -24.28
N GLY A 130 -2.03 -0.34 -24.21
CA GLY A 130 -0.77 -0.85 -24.72
C GLY A 130 0.47 -0.36 -23.97
N LYS A 131 0.30 0.06 -22.72
CA LYS A 131 1.36 0.60 -21.83
C LYS A 131 1.45 -0.19 -20.53
N TYR A 132 1.27 -1.50 -20.61
CA TYR A 132 1.47 -2.39 -19.48
C TYR A 132 2.99 -2.56 -19.23
N PRO A 133 3.46 -2.58 -17.98
CA PRO A 133 4.87 -2.81 -17.70
C PRO A 133 5.34 -4.14 -18.29
N ARG A 134 6.62 -4.21 -18.69
CA ARG A 134 7.21 -5.42 -19.27
C ARG A 134 7.37 -6.53 -18.23
N ARG A 135 7.53 -6.16 -16.97
CA ARG A 135 7.61 -7.04 -15.82
C ARG A 135 6.70 -6.52 -14.73
N VAL A 136 5.88 -7.40 -14.15
CA VAL A 136 5.05 -7.06 -12.99
C VAL A 136 5.19 -8.15 -11.94
N VAL A 137 5.39 -7.76 -10.68
CA VAL A 137 5.45 -8.68 -9.55
C VAL A 137 4.55 -8.17 -8.44
N LEU A 138 3.71 -9.05 -7.91
CA LEU A 138 2.92 -8.82 -6.71
C LEU A 138 3.46 -9.71 -5.59
N ILE A 139 3.87 -9.09 -4.49
CA ILE A 139 4.17 -9.75 -3.23
C ILE A 139 2.99 -9.47 -2.29
N GLY A 140 2.05 -10.41 -2.23
CA GLY A 140 0.89 -10.31 -1.35
C GLY A 140 1.10 -11.03 -0.03
N CYS A 141 0.60 -10.46 1.06
CA CYS A 141 0.53 -11.12 2.36
C CYS A 141 -0.92 -11.47 2.71
N GLN A 142 -1.16 -12.69 3.19
CA GLN A 142 -2.43 -13.05 3.82
C GLN A 142 -2.58 -12.26 5.13
N PRO A 143 -3.63 -11.43 5.29
CA PRO A 143 -3.88 -10.73 6.54
C PRO A 143 -4.42 -11.66 7.63
N GLU A 144 -4.24 -11.27 8.89
CA GLU A 144 -4.94 -11.85 10.05
C GLU A 144 -6.23 -11.08 10.34
N GLU A 145 -6.14 -9.74 10.37
CA GLU A 145 -7.26 -8.86 10.68
C GLU A 145 -7.21 -7.59 9.82
N ILE A 146 -8.35 -7.27 9.23
CA ILE A 146 -8.53 -6.08 8.37
C ILE A 146 -9.66 -5.18 8.86
N GLU A 147 -10.58 -5.67 9.70
CA GLU A 147 -11.73 -4.92 10.22
C GLU A 147 -11.42 -4.23 11.56
N ASP A 148 -10.22 -3.64 11.68
CA ASP A 148 -9.79 -2.91 12.89
C ASP A 148 -9.31 -1.49 12.53
N TYR A 149 -10.26 -0.56 12.50
CA TYR A 149 -9.98 0.85 12.25
C TYR A 149 -9.18 1.48 13.39
N GLY A 150 -8.02 2.06 13.07
CA GLY A 150 -7.03 2.51 14.05
C GLY A 150 -6.06 1.40 14.48
N GLY A 151 -6.26 0.17 13.98
CA GLY A 151 -5.40 -0.98 14.17
C GLY A 151 -4.05 -0.83 13.44
N SER A 152 -3.02 -1.52 13.95
CA SER A 152 -1.70 -1.64 13.30
C SER A 152 -1.56 -3.09 12.82
N LEU A 153 -0.49 -3.36 12.07
CA LEU A 153 -0.18 -4.72 11.62
C LEU A 153 -0.19 -5.69 12.81
N ARG A 154 -0.87 -6.82 12.63
CA ARG A 154 -0.82 -7.94 13.57
C ARG A 154 0.60 -8.49 13.63
N PRO A 155 1.05 -9.04 14.78
CA PRO A 155 2.43 -9.49 14.93
C PRO A 155 2.88 -10.47 13.85
N VAL A 156 1.99 -11.36 13.40
CA VAL A 156 2.28 -12.34 12.35
C VAL A 156 2.51 -11.69 10.98
N VAL A 157 1.72 -10.67 10.63
CA VAL A 157 1.87 -9.90 9.38
C VAL A 157 3.08 -8.98 9.45
N LYS A 158 3.34 -8.36 10.61
CA LYS A 158 4.56 -7.57 10.87
C LYS A 158 5.83 -8.41 10.72
N ALA A 159 5.81 -9.68 11.14
CA ALA A 159 6.91 -10.61 10.90
C ALA A 159 7.02 -11.03 9.43
N ALA A 160 5.91 -11.11 8.70
CA ALA A 160 5.89 -11.39 7.26
C ALA A 160 6.50 -10.27 6.42
N LEU A 161 6.38 -9.01 6.89
CA LEU A 161 6.98 -7.85 6.24
C LEU A 161 8.47 -8.05 5.96
N GLU A 162 9.24 -8.57 6.92
CA GLU A 162 10.69 -8.79 6.74
C GLU A 162 10.98 -9.73 5.56
N ARG A 163 10.25 -10.84 5.45
CA ARG A 163 10.36 -11.78 4.31
C ARG A 163 9.93 -11.14 2.99
N ALA A 164 8.91 -10.29 3.03
CA ALA A 164 8.46 -9.57 1.84
C ALA A 164 9.51 -8.57 1.34
N LEU A 165 10.20 -7.88 2.25
CA LEU A 165 11.33 -7.00 1.89
C LEU A 165 12.45 -7.79 1.23
N GLU A 166 12.81 -8.97 1.75
CA GLU A 166 13.82 -9.83 1.13
C GLU A 166 13.48 -10.18 -0.32
N HIS A 167 12.23 -10.59 -0.57
CA HIS A 167 11.74 -10.84 -1.94
C HIS A 167 11.79 -9.58 -2.80
N GLY A 168 11.28 -8.45 -2.28
CA GLY A 168 11.27 -7.19 -3.01
C GLY A 168 12.66 -6.71 -3.41
N ILE A 169 13.61 -6.75 -2.48
CA ILE A 169 15.03 -6.41 -2.72
C ILE A 169 15.61 -7.30 -3.80
N ALA A 170 15.32 -8.62 -3.78
CA ALA A 170 15.80 -9.54 -4.79
C ALA A 170 15.29 -9.17 -6.20
N TYR A 171 13.99 -8.87 -6.35
CA TYR A 171 13.43 -8.42 -7.63
C TYR A 171 14.02 -7.08 -8.08
N LEU A 172 14.05 -6.08 -7.18
CA LEU A 172 14.62 -4.77 -7.47
C LEU A 172 16.09 -4.89 -7.91
N ALA A 173 16.90 -5.71 -7.23
CA ALA A 173 18.27 -5.99 -7.63
C ALA A 173 18.35 -6.66 -9.00
N SER A 174 17.50 -7.65 -9.27
CA SER A 174 17.45 -8.37 -10.55
C SER A 174 17.11 -7.47 -11.74
N TRP A 175 16.40 -6.37 -11.49
CA TRP A 175 16.04 -5.37 -12.49
C TRP A 175 17.07 -4.25 -12.63
N GLY A 176 18.16 -4.27 -11.87
CA GLY A 176 19.20 -3.24 -11.90
C GLY A 176 19.00 -2.11 -10.88
N GLY A 177 18.06 -2.24 -9.94
CA GLY A 177 17.77 -1.24 -8.93
C GLY A 177 18.85 -1.03 -7.85
N ALA A 178 19.91 -1.85 -7.85
CA ALA A 178 21.10 -1.72 -7.00
C ALA A 178 20.83 -1.36 -5.52
N PRO A 179 20.03 -2.15 -4.78
CA PRO A 179 19.72 -1.86 -3.38
C PRO A 179 20.99 -1.87 -2.52
N VAL A 180 21.20 -0.80 -1.77
CA VAL A 180 22.26 -0.69 -0.76
C VAL A 180 21.67 -0.29 0.58
N ALA A 181 22.21 -0.81 1.68
CA ALA A 181 21.74 -0.43 3.01
C ALA A 181 21.97 1.07 3.24
N ARG A 182 20.90 1.77 3.64
CA ARG A 182 20.93 3.20 3.92
C ARG A 182 21.81 3.48 5.13
N ARG A 183 22.70 4.47 5.00
CA ARG A 183 23.65 4.86 6.06
C ARG A 183 23.24 6.12 6.82
N THR A 184 22.44 6.96 6.18
CA THR A 184 21.95 8.24 6.72
C THR A 184 20.46 8.16 6.96
N ALA A 185 20.00 8.61 8.12
CA ALA A 185 18.57 8.65 8.43
C ALA A 185 17.82 9.50 7.39
N LEU A 186 16.67 8.99 6.95
CA LEU A 186 15.79 9.70 6.03
C LEU A 186 15.17 10.92 6.73
N SER A 187 15.11 12.06 6.05
CA SER A 187 14.41 13.23 6.57
C SER A 187 12.89 13.02 6.52
N ALA A 188 12.15 13.72 7.37
CA ALA A 188 10.69 13.64 7.37
C ALA A 188 10.07 14.18 6.06
N ASP A 189 10.75 15.13 5.40
CA ASP A 189 10.28 15.75 4.15
C ASP A 189 10.49 14.84 2.94
N ASP A 190 11.44 13.90 3.03
CA ASP A 190 11.75 12.94 1.97
C ASP A 190 10.98 11.62 2.10
N ALA A 191 10.21 11.43 3.18
CA ALA A 191 9.47 10.19 3.44
C ALA A 191 8.29 10.00 2.46
N VAL A 192 8.12 8.78 1.94
CA VAL A 192 6.98 8.39 1.10
C VAL A 192 5.64 8.47 1.84
N THR A 193 5.67 8.22 3.16
CA THR A 193 4.49 8.32 4.03
C THR A 193 4.51 9.61 4.82
N LEU A 194 3.34 10.17 5.14
CA LEU A 194 3.23 11.33 6.02
C LEU A 194 3.91 11.06 7.38
N PRO A 195 4.65 12.03 7.96
CA PRO A 195 5.37 11.82 9.22
C PRO A 195 4.51 11.38 10.40
N HIS A 196 3.22 11.74 10.41
CA HIS A 196 2.25 11.34 11.44
C HIS A 196 1.74 9.90 11.26
N LEU A 197 1.89 9.34 10.06
CA LEU A 197 1.47 7.98 9.73
C LEU A 197 2.62 7.00 9.75
N ALA A 198 3.88 7.45 9.88
CA ALA A 198 5.06 6.59 10.01
C ALA A 198 4.86 5.55 11.13
N LEU A 199 5.24 4.30 10.89
CA LEU A 199 4.79 3.15 11.69
C LEU A 199 5.11 3.30 13.18
N GLY A 200 6.35 3.68 13.52
CA GLY A 200 6.77 3.83 14.91
C GLY A 200 5.94 4.88 15.65
N ARG A 201 5.64 5.99 14.97
CA ARG A 201 4.87 7.10 15.53
C ARG A 201 3.38 6.78 15.62
N TYR A 202 2.84 6.13 14.59
CA TYR A 202 1.48 5.62 14.56
C TYR A 202 1.23 4.66 15.73
N GLU A 203 2.13 3.70 15.97
CA GLU A 203 1.99 2.74 17.06
C GLU A 203 2.13 3.39 18.45
N SER A 204 2.98 4.41 18.61
CA SER A 204 3.22 5.05 19.91
C SER A 204 2.23 6.15 20.27
N GLU A 205 1.66 6.85 19.28
CA GLU A 205 0.81 8.03 19.49
C GLU A 205 -0.68 7.76 19.20
N ARG A 206 -1.05 6.60 18.65
CA ARG A 206 -2.47 6.29 18.42
C ARG A 206 -3.24 6.18 19.75
N PRO A 207 -4.48 6.72 19.82
CA PRO A 207 -5.33 6.56 20.99
C PRO A 207 -5.66 5.10 21.31
N SER A 208 -5.97 4.83 22.58
CA SER A 208 -6.51 3.53 22.98
C SER A 208 -7.93 3.31 22.43
N GLU A 209 -8.43 2.07 22.49
CA GLU A 209 -9.83 1.75 22.14
C GLU A 209 -10.83 2.49 23.02
N ASP A 210 -10.48 2.69 24.30
CA ASP A 210 -11.32 3.39 25.27
C ASP A 210 -11.38 4.90 24.97
N ASP A 211 -10.27 5.48 24.50
CA ASP A 211 -10.17 6.91 24.17
C ASP A 211 -10.76 7.24 22.79
N ALA A 212 -10.80 6.26 21.87
CA ALA A 212 -11.31 6.42 20.52
C ALA A 212 -12.18 5.23 20.09
N CYS A 213 -13.50 5.41 20.18
CA CYS A 213 -14.48 4.42 19.73
C CYS A 213 -14.25 4.03 18.26
N ARG A 214 -13.94 2.75 18.02
CA ARG A 214 -13.65 2.19 16.69
C ARG A 214 -14.88 1.76 15.89
N ILE A 215 -16.04 1.73 16.55
CA ILE A 215 -17.30 1.21 15.98
C ILE A 215 -18.11 2.34 15.31
N GLY A 216 -17.87 3.60 15.70
CA GLY A 216 -18.54 4.76 15.13
C GLY A 216 -18.82 5.86 16.16
N ASP A 217 -19.40 6.97 15.68
CA ASP A 217 -19.77 8.10 16.53
C ASP A 217 -20.94 7.72 17.44
N GLU A 218 -20.78 7.90 18.75
CA GLU A 218 -21.79 7.58 19.75
C GLU A 218 -23.13 8.29 19.46
N ARG A 219 -23.11 9.52 18.92
CA ARG A 219 -24.32 10.27 18.55
C ARG A 219 -25.14 9.59 17.44
N VAL A 220 -24.48 8.80 16.60
CA VAL A 220 -25.11 8.02 15.52
C VAL A 220 -25.55 6.67 16.05
N LEU A 221 -24.69 5.98 16.80
CA LEU A 221 -24.95 4.63 17.31
C LEU A 221 -26.05 4.57 18.39
N VAL A 222 -26.20 5.63 19.20
CA VAL A 222 -27.26 5.72 20.22
C VAL A 222 -28.65 5.92 19.61
N ARG A 223 -28.76 6.58 18.45
CA ARG A 223 -30.05 6.79 17.76
C ARG A 223 -30.66 5.50 17.21
N ALA A 224 -29.85 4.53 16.79
CA ALA A 224 -30.32 3.27 16.23
C ALA A 224 -30.94 2.30 17.27
N ARG A 225 -30.78 2.58 18.57
CA ARG A 225 -31.32 1.73 19.66
C ARG A 225 -32.68 2.19 20.18
N HIS A 226 -33.23 3.28 19.66
CA HIS A 226 -34.55 3.80 20.04
C HIS A 226 -35.45 3.93 18.81
N GLU A 227 -36.04 2.81 18.37
CA GLU A 227 -37.31 2.78 17.63
C GLU A 227 -37.82 1.33 17.48
N GLU A 228 -38.32 0.74 18.58
CA GLU A 228 -39.46 -0.17 18.47
C GLU A 228 -40.69 0.61 18.94
N PRO A 229 -41.67 0.90 18.06
CA PRO A 229 -42.91 1.51 18.50
C PRO A 229 -43.66 0.53 19.43
N PRO A 230 -44.38 1.01 20.45
CA PRO A 230 -45.14 0.13 21.32
C PRO A 230 -46.18 -0.64 20.50
N SER A 231 -46.17 -1.96 20.66
CA SER A 231 -47.22 -2.86 20.15
C SER A 231 -48.58 -2.33 20.58
N CYS A 232 -49.43 -1.94 19.63
CA CYS A 232 -50.84 -1.64 19.90
C CYS A 232 -51.50 -2.90 20.48
N ALA A 233 -52.10 -2.75 21.67
CA ALA A 233 -53.03 -3.69 22.28
C ALA A 233 -54.47 -3.28 21.97
#